data_AF-A0A1F7H0A8-F1
#
_entry.id   AF-A0A1F7H0A8-F1
#
_cell.length_a   1.000
_cell.length_b   1.000
_cell.length_c   1.000
_cell.angle_alpha   90.00
_cell.angle_beta   90.00
_cell.angle_gamma   90.00
#
_symmetry.space_group_name_H-M   'P 1'
#
loop_
_entity.id
_entity.type
_entity.pdbx_description
1 polymer ?
#
loop_
_entity_poly.entity_id
_entity_poly.type
_entity_poly.pdbx_seq_one_letter_code
_entity_poly.pdbx_strand_id
1 'polypeptide(L)'
;MARPEAPNREQISQDQAIILATGERSEKLVLGHPALVIPFVGTDTGGFVSSLGVGAMYPQKRNLEIWGLILPHNLIQSYRAMRLLEGLPAIENDTLSACWSAATRDIRPVDSPRLDELSRLFPDYGQINLRAIITRIVRLHRRMKSNVGPIRSKQFVQLQQKILNDTPTAQELERMIQVLTQAGVHLNVYEIYEEIEAGRVLNSDRLKELLIEQEDMLKRMMAGDAPGIAEEDGFFGL
;
A
#
# COMPACT_ATOMS: atom_id res chain seq x y z
N MET A 1 -22.76 17.29 -1.36
CA MET A 1 -21.80 16.22 -1.73
C MET A 1 -21.00 15.90 -0.48
N ALA A 2 -21.27 14.76 0.16
CA ALA A 2 -20.51 14.31 1.31
C ALA A 2 -19.07 13.99 0.89
N ARG A 3 -18.09 14.45 1.67
CA ARG A 3 -16.71 13.97 1.53
C ARG A 3 -16.73 12.47 1.89
N PRO A 4 -16.06 11.57 1.15
CA PRO A 4 -15.84 10.23 1.65
C PRO A 4 -15.13 10.34 3.00
N GLU A 5 -15.72 9.76 4.04
CA GLU A 5 -15.10 9.68 5.36
C GLU A 5 -13.74 8.99 5.20
N ALA A 6 -12.70 9.60 5.77
CA ALA A 6 -11.38 8.99 5.78
C ALA A 6 -11.47 7.67 6.56
N PRO A 7 -10.92 6.56 6.06
CA PRO A 7 -10.95 5.30 6.77
C PRO A 7 -10.26 5.45 8.14
N ASN A 8 -10.87 4.82 9.15
CA ASN A 8 -10.47 4.84 10.55
C ASN A 8 -9.00 4.41 10.72
N ARG A 9 -8.20 5.19 11.44
CA ARG A 9 -6.90 4.74 11.96
C ARG A 9 -7.17 3.73 13.07
N GLU A 10 -7.05 2.45 12.76
CA GLU A 10 -7.14 1.42 13.80
C GLU A 10 -5.75 1.17 14.40
N GLN A 11 -5.65 1.37 15.71
CA GLN A 11 -4.53 0.85 16.49
C GLN A 11 -4.80 -0.63 16.73
N ILE A 12 -3.99 -1.49 16.14
CA ILE A 12 -4.16 -2.92 16.23
C ILE A 12 -3.09 -3.48 17.18
N SER A 13 -3.45 -4.46 18.00
CA SER A 13 -2.46 -5.17 18.82
C SER A 13 -1.51 -5.95 17.91
N GLN A 14 -0.22 -6.02 18.24
CA GLN A 14 0.77 -6.80 17.45
C GLN A 14 0.36 -8.26 17.23
N ASP A 15 -0.50 -8.81 18.08
CA ASP A 15 -0.96 -10.19 17.99
C ASP A 15 -2.10 -10.41 16.96
N GLN A 16 -2.62 -9.34 16.35
CA GLN A 16 -3.77 -9.42 15.42
C GLN A 16 -3.38 -9.22 13.95
N ALA A 17 -2.30 -8.49 13.67
CA ALA A 17 -1.89 -8.19 12.30
C ALA A 17 -1.01 -9.30 11.69
N ILE A 18 -1.22 -9.59 10.41
CA ILE A 18 -0.38 -10.51 9.64
C ILE A 18 0.68 -9.69 8.91
N ILE A 19 1.94 -9.80 9.35
CA ILE A 19 3.07 -9.08 8.75
C ILE A 19 3.64 -9.92 7.61
N LEU A 20 3.65 -9.38 6.40
CA LEU A 20 4.15 -10.05 5.20
C LEU A 20 5.62 -9.74 4.93
N ALA A 21 6.01 -8.48 5.12
CA ALA A 21 7.36 -7.99 4.92
C ALA A 21 7.61 -6.80 5.84
N THR A 22 8.87 -6.63 6.28
CA THR A 22 9.31 -5.50 7.07
C THR A 22 10.38 -4.71 6.33
N GLY A 23 10.29 -3.40 6.46
CA GLY A 23 11.29 -2.47 5.95
C GLY A 23 12.41 -2.18 6.95
N GLU A 24 13.26 -1.23 6.56
CA GLU A 24 14.39 -0.79 7.37
C GLU A 24 13.95 -0.01 8.61
N ARG A 25 14.45 -0.46 9.75
CA ARG A 25 14.27 0.21 11.05
C ARG A 25 15.01 1.55 11.07
N SER A 26 14.30 2.63 11.41
CA SER A 26 14.89 3.98 11.47
C SER A 26 14.23 4.86 12.54
N GLU A 27 14.94 5.89 13.01
CA GLU A 27 14.38 6.94 13.86
C GLU A 27 13.67 8.00 12.99
N LYS A 28 12.46 8.38 13.39
CA LYS A 28 11.60 9.35 12.68
C LYS A 28 10.87 10.24 13.68
N LEU A 29 10.39 11.39 13.22
CA LEU A 29 9.44 12.21 13.97
C LEU A 29 8.01 11.70 13.74
N VAL A 30 7.40 11.10 14.75
CA VAL A 30 6.01 10.62 14.70
C VAL A 30 5.14 11.61 15.46
N LEU A 31 4.27 12.34 14.74
CA LEU A 31 3.46 13.43 15.29
C LEU A 31 4.29 14.43 16.09
N GLY A 32 5.45 14.81 15.54
CA GLY A 32 6.40 15.74 16.17
C GLY A 32 7.31 15.15 17.26
N HIS A 33 7.16 13.87 17.61
CA HIS A 33 7.97 13.22 18.65
C HIS A 33 8.95 12.19 18.06
N PRO A 34 10.23 12.20 18.47
CA PRO A 34 11.17 11.16 18.06
C PRO A 34 10.67 9.77 18.48
N ALA A 35 10.63 8.86 17.52
CA ALA A 35 10.29 7.46 17.76
C ALA A 35 11.04 6.57 16.78
N LEU A 36 11.27 5.34 17.19
CA LEU A 36 11.77 4.31 16.30
C LEU A 36 10.60 3.70 15.52
N VAL A 37 10.78 3.53 14.23
CA VAL A 37 9.75 3.00 13.34
C VAL A 37 10.31 1.85 12.52
N ILE A 38 9.49 0.80 12.37
CA ILE A 38 9.73 -0.29 11.42
C ILE A 38 8.54 -0.30 10.45
N PRO A 39 8.71 0.20 9.21
CA PRO A 39 7.70 0.06 8.16
C PRO A 39 7.39 -1.41 7.89
N PHE A 40 6.16 -1.72 7.50
CA PHE A 40 5.81 -3.08 7.09
C PHE A 40 4.71 -3.09 6.03
N VAL A 41 4.59 -4.23 5.33
CA VAL A 41 3.42 -4.61 4.55
C VAL A 41 2.68 -5.67 5.33
N GLY A 42 1.37 -5.54 5.46
CA GLY A 42 0.59 -6.50 6.24
C GLY A 42 -0.91 -6.39 6.01
N THR A 43 -1.64 -7.23 6.74
CA THR A 43 -3.09 -7.15 6.88
C THR A 43 -3.50 -6.94 8.32
N ASP A 44 -4.63 -6.26 8.53
CA ASP A 44 -5.23 -6.06 9.86
C ASP A 44 -5.73 -7.38 10.49
N THR A 45 -6.20 -8.30 9.65
CA THR A 45 -6.85 -9.56 9.99
C THR A 45 -6.61 -10.62 8.90
N GLY A 46 -7.01 -11.86 9.14
CA GLY A 46 -7.13 -12.90 8.12
C GLY A 46 -8.50 -12.88 7.42
N GLY A 47 -8.58 -13.50 6.25
CA GLY A 47 -9.82 -13.68 5.50
C GLY A 47 -10.12 -12.59 4.46
N PHE A 48 -11.27 -12.73 3.80
CA PHE A 48 -11.65 -11.93 2.63
C PHE A 48 -11.84 -10.43 2.91
N VAL A 49 -12.28 -10.08 4.12
CA VAL A 49 -12.59 -8.70 4.52
C VAL A 49 -11.39 -7.98 5.14
N SER A 50 -10.21 -8.60 5.11
CA SER A 50 -8.99 -8.00 5.64
C SER A 50 -8.54 -6.77 4.84
N SER A 51 -7.94 -5.79 5.49
CA SER A 51 -7.33 -4.65 4.81
C SER A 51 -5.85 -4.93 4.55
N LEU A 52 -5.44 -5.07 3.28
CA LEU A 52 -4.01 -5.16 2.90
C LEU A 52 -3.44 -3.78 2.65
N GLY A 53 -2.28 -3.49 3.23
CA GLY A 53 -1.68 -2.18 3.09
C GLY A 53 -0.29 -2.02 3.66
N VAL A 54 0.05 -0.76 3.94
CA VAL A 54 1.31 -0.32 4.53
C VAL A 54 1.08 0.04 5.99
N GLY A 55 2.01 -0.32 6.85
CA GLY A 55 1.96 0.05 8.25
C GLY A 55 3.29 0.47 8.83
N ALA A 56 3.23 0.93 10.08
CA ALA A 56 4.35 1.31 10.91
C ALA A 56 4.24 0.62 12.28
N MET A 57 5.29 -0.12 12.66
CA MET A 57 5.42 -0.63 14.02
C MET A 57 6.24 0.36 14.87
N TYR A 58 5.81 0.53 16.12
CA TYR A 58 6.48 1.38 17.11
C TYR A 58 6.93 0.52 18.30
N PRO A 59 8.15 -0.07 18.28
CA PRO A 59 8.58 -1.07 19.26
C PRO A 59 8.46 -0.61 20.72
N GLN A 60 8.67 0.69 20.99
CA GLN A 60 8.55 1.26 22.33
C GLN A 60 7.11 1.28 22.86
N LYS A 61 6.13 1.34 21.97
CA LYS A 61 4.70 1.44 22.32
C LYS A 61 3.98 0.10 22.24
N ARG A 62 4.62 -0.94 21.67
CA ARG A 62 3.99 -2.23 21.31
C ARG A 62 2.71 -2.07 20.47
N ASN A 63 2.63 -0.98 19.73
CA ASN A 63 1.51 -0.66 18.87
C ASN A 63 1.95 -0.76 17.41
N LEU A 64 1.02 -1.15 16.55
CA LEU A 64 1.14 -1.00 15.11
C LEU A 64 0.01 -0.10 14.59
N GLU A 65 0.31 0.62 13.52
CA GLU A 65 -0.67 1.33 12.72
C GLU A 65 -0.59 0.78 11.31
N ILE A 66 -1.74 0.51 10.69
CA ILE A 66 -1.83 0.07 9.30
C ILE A 66 -2.83 0.94 8.55
N TRP A 67 -2.52 1.19 7.29
CA TRP A 67 -3.45 1.76 6.33
C TRP A 67 -3.47 0.88 5.09
N GLY A 68 -4.66 0.42 4.70
CA GLY A 68 -4.86 -0.48 3.57
C GLY A 68 -6.26 -0.39 2.98
N LEU A 69 -6.51 -1.20 1.96
CA LEU A 69 -7.84 -1.37 1.38
C LEU A 69 -8.34 -2.79 1.65
N ILE A 70 -9.64 -2.91 1.92
CA ILE A 70 -10.33 -4.19 1.97
C ILE A 70 -10.35 -4.83 0.58
N LEU A 71 -10.61 -4.06 -0.48
CA LEU A 71 -10.48 -4.47 -1.88
C LEU A 71 -10.17 -3.25 -2.76
N PRO A 72 -9.37 -3.40 -3.83
CA PRO A 72 -8.55 -4.57 -4.15
C PRO A 72 -7.31 -4.67 -3.25
N HIS A 73 -6.90 -5.90 -2.91
CA HIS A 73 -5.66 -6.18 -2.19
C HIS A 73 -4.44 -6.04 -3.12
N ASN A 74 -3.94 -4.81 -3.26
CA ASN A 74 -2.78 -4.47 -4.08
C ASN A 74 -1.46 -4.66 -3.30
N LEU A 75 -0.89 -5.86 -3.38
CA LEU A 75 0.30 -6.26 -2.64
C LEU A 75 1.55 -5.46 -3.05
N ILE A 76 1.75 -5.24 -4.35
CA ILE A 76 2.97 -4.61 -4.85
C ILE A 76 2.94 -3.11 -4.58
N GLN A 77 1.79 -2.48 -4.75
CA GLN A 77 1.56 -1.11 -4.31
C GLN A 77 1.85 -0.95 -2.81
N SER A 78 1.38 -1.88 -1.98
CA SER A 78 1.61 -1.84 -0.53
C SER A 78 3.10 -1.99 -0.19
N TYR A 79 3.82 -2.86 -0.90
CA TYR A 79 5.29 -2.99 -0.79
C TYR A 79 6.01 -1.68 -1.15
N ARG A 80 5.68 -1.07 -2.28
CA ARG A 80 6.26 0.22 -2.68
C ARG A 80 5.96 1.33 -1.69
N ALA A 81 4.77 1.32 -1.09
CA ALA A 81 4.39 2.27 -0.06
C ALA A 81 5.23 2.11 1.21
N MET A 82 5.57 0.87 1.59
CA MET A 82 6.51 0.61 2.68
C MET A 82 7.89 1.19 2.37
N ARG A 83 8.41 0.98 1.15
CA ARG A 83 9.71 1.53 0.71
C ARG A 83 9.73 3.06 0.69
N LEU A 84 8.61 3.68 0.32
CA LEU A 84 8.40 5.12 0.46
C LEU A 84 8.49 5.59 1.91
N LEU A 85 7.85 4.86 2.82
CA LEU A 85 7.80 5.18 4.24
C LEU A 85 9.18 5.10 4.91
N GLU A 86 10.04 4.16 4.49
CA GLU A 86 11.43 4.07 4.96
C GLU A 86 12.21 5.36 4.70
N GLY A 87 12.00 5.99 3.54
CA GLY A 87 12.69 7.23 3.18
C GLY A 87 12.23 8.47 3.95
N LEU A 88 11.06 8.43 4.58
CA LEU A 88 10.46 9.60 5.25
C LEU A 88 11.14 9.96 6.57
N PRO A 89 11.48 11.22 6.84
CA PRO A 89 12.00 11.62 8.15
C PRO A 89 10.91 11.74 9.23
N ALA A 90 9.63 11.82 8.83
CA ALA A 90 8.50 12.04 9.72
C ALA A 90 7.24 11.27 9.30
N ILE A 91 6.40 10.93 10.27
CA ILE A 91 5.09 10.28 10.11
C ILE A 91 4.04 11.12 10.81
N GLU A 92 3.09 11.63 10.02
CA GLU A 92 1.95 12.44 10.43
C GLU A 92 0.62 11.71 10.18
N ASN A 93 -0.50 12.39 10.42
CA ASN A 93 -1.85 11.80 10.39
C ASN A 93 -2.20 11.03 9.10
N ASP A 94 -1.81 11.54 7.93
CA ASP A 94 -2.19 10.92 6.65
C ASP A 94 -1.00 10.29 5.91
N THR A 95 0.15 10.16 6.59
CA THR A 95 1.39 9.70 5.96
C THR A 95 1.29 8.30 5.35
N LEU A 96 0.68 7.35 6.05
CA LEU A 96 0.50 5.98 5.55
C LEU A 96 -0.40 5.96 4.30
N SER A 97 -1.53 6.66 4.35
CA SER A 97 -2.46 6.79 3.21
C SER A 97 -1.80 7.48 2.01
N ALA A 98 -0.98 8.49 2.28
CA ALA A 98 -0.27 9.23 1.26
C ALA A 98 0.83 8.38 0.60
N CYS A 99 1.60 7.62 1.38
CA CYS A 99 2.56 6.64 0.85
C CYS A 99 1.86 5.61 -0.04
N TRP A 100 0.74 5.05 0.42
CA TRP A 100 -0.01 4.07 -0.35
C TRP A 100 -0.56 4.66 -1.66
N SER A 101 -1.12 5.87 -1.60
CA SER A 101 -1.63 6.56 -2.79
C SER A 101 -0.50 6.91 -3.78
N ALA A 102 0.68 7.28 -3.28
CA ALA A 102 1.84 7.60 -4.11
C ALA A 102 2.49 6.38 -4.77
N ALA A 103 2.29 5.19 -4.21
CA ALA A 103 2.85 3.94 -4.68
C ALA A 103 2.10 3.33 -5.89
N THR A 104 0.97 3.93 -6.29
CA THR A 104 0.23 3.47 -7.47
C THR A 104 0.94 3.81 -8.78
N ARG A 105 0.75 2.97 -9.80
CA ARG A 105 1.28 3.20 -11.15
C ARG A 105 0.68 4.45 -11.78
N ASP A 106 -0.64 4.59 -11.65
CA ASP A 106 -1.43 5.65 -12.24
C ASP A 106 -1.94 6.59 -11.17
N ILE A 107 -1.12 7.58 -10.86
CA ILE A 107 -1.48 8.66 -9.95
C ILE A 107 -2.66 9.42 -10.57
N ARG A 108 -3.83 9.28 -9.94
CA ARG A 108 -5.05 9.94 -10.40
C ARG A 108 -5.06 11.38 -9.89
N PRO A 109 -5.73 12.32 -10.58
CA PRO A 109 -5.85 13.69 -10.10
C PRO A 109 -6.42 13.83 -8.68
N VAL A 110 -7.23 12.86 -8.23
CA VAL A 110 -7.79 12.81 -6.86
C VAL A 110 -6.72 12.58 -5.78
N ASP A 111 -5.58 12.01 -6.13
CA ASP A 111 -4.49 11.69 -5.19
C ASP A 111 -3.57 12.91 -4.94
N SER A 112 -3.74 14.01 -5.69
CA SER A 112 -2.92 15.22 -5.62
C SER A 112 -2.77 15.83 -4.22
N PRO A 113 -3.84 15.95 -3.39
CA PRO A 113 -3.70 16.52 -2.04
C PRO A 113 -2.81 15.68 -1.11
N ARG A 114 -2.81 14.35 -1.27
CA ARG A 114 -1.97 13.44 -0.47
C ARG A 114 -0.49 13.52 -0.88
N LEU A 115 -0.23 13.73 -2.16
CA LEU A 115 1.12 13.95 -2.67
C LEU A 115 1.72 15.29 -2.20
N ASP A 116 0.89 16.33 -2.08
CA ASP A 116 1.29 17.61 -1.51
C ASP A 116 1.76 17.45 -0.06
N GLU A 117 1.11 16.58 0.70
CA GLU A 117 1.48 16.30 2.08
C GLU A 117 2.83 15.59 2.21
N LEU A 118 3.08 14.53 1.41
CA LEU A 118 4.40 13.89 1.37
C LEU A 118 5.50 14.90 1.03
N SER A 119 5.22 15.78 0.06
CA SER A 119 6.15 16.82 -0.37
C SER A 119 6.53 17.79 0.75
N ARG A 120 5.66 18.01 1.74
CA ARG A 120 5.94 18.81 2.94
C ARG A 120 6.86 18.08 3.91
N LEU A 121 6.75 16.75 4.00
CA LEU A 121 7.51 15.91 4.93
C LEU A 121 8.92 15.57 4.43
N PHE A 122 9.25 15.87 3.17
CA PHE A 122 10.56 15.65 2.56
C PHE A 122 11.29 16.98 2.18
N PRO A 123 11.68 17.85 3.13
CA PRO A 123 12.35 19.11 2.78
C PRO A 123 13.76 18.92 2.18
N ASP A 124 14.50 17.87 2.56
CA ASP A 124 15.88 17.59 2.10
C ASP A 124 15.97 16.83 0.78
N TYR A 125 14.83 16.34 0.25
CA TYR A 125 14.70 16.09 -1.19
C TYR A 125 14.61 17.41 -1.99
N GLY A 126 14.91 18.55 -1.36
CA GLY A 126 14.78 19.95 -1.79
C GLY A 126 15.58 20.42 -3.00
N GLN A 127 16.07 19.54 -3.86
CA GLN A 127 16.22 19.90 -5.28
C GLN A 127 14.94 19.61 -6.07
N ILE A 128 14.12 18.66 -5.61
CA ILE A 128 12.87 18.22 -6.19
C ILE A 128 11.74 19.12 -5.67
N ASN A 129 11.39 20.15 -6.43
CA ASN A 129 10.39 21.14 -6.05
C ASN A 129 8.96 20.58 -6.19
N LEU A 130 8.67 19.46 -5.52
CA LEU A 130 7.38 18.75 -5.60
C LEU A 130 6.21 19.70 -5.32
N ARG A 131 6.41 20.69 -4.44
CA ARG A 131 5.46 21.77 -4.18
C ARG A 131 5.18 22.64 -5.41
N ALA A 132 6.19 23.09 -6.16
CA ALA A 132 5.97 23.85 -7.40
C ALA A 132 5.38 22.99 -8.52
N ILE A 133 5.66 21.70 -8.50
CA ILE A 133 5.22 20.71 -9.48
C ILE A 133 3.74 20.43 -9.29
N ILE A 134 3.34 20.08 -8.07
CA ILE A 134 1.95 19.80 -7.73
C ILE A 134 1.12 21.09 -7.76
N THR A 135 1.67 22.23 -7.30
CA THR A 135 1.00 23.54 -7.45
C THR A 135 0.84 23.94 -8.93
N ARG A 136 1.80 23.61 -9.83
CA ARG A 136 1.62 23.81 -11.28
C ARG A 136 0.57 22.87 -11.85
N ILE A 137 0.59 21.59 -11.48
CA ILE A 137 -0.36 20.57 -11.93
C ILE A 137 -1.78 20.96 -11.53
N VAL A 138 -2.01 21.36 -10.28
CA VAL A 138 -3.32 21.79 -9.76
C VAL A 138 -3.77 23.12 -10.41
N ARG A 139 -2.86 24.09 -10.61
CA ARG A 139 -3.20 25.36 -11.31
C ARG A 139 -3.45 25.18 -12.81
N LEU A 140 -2.77 24.24 -13.47
CA LEU A 140 -2.96 23.90 -14.88
C LEU A 140 -4.23 23.07 -15.11
N HIS A 141 -4.55 22.13 -14.20
CA HIS A 141 -5.82 21.38 -14.22
C HIS A 141 -7.03 22.31 -14.06
N ARG A 142 -6.93 23.33 -13.21
CA ARG A 142 -8.02 24.31 -13.00
C ARG A 142 -8.21 25.27 -14.19
N ARG A 143 -7.21 25.42 -15.06
CA ARG A 143 -7.24 26.30 -16.24
C ARG A 143 -7.56 25.58 -17.55
N MET A 144 -7.39 24.26 -17.64
CA MET A 144 -7.56 23.52 -18.90
C MET A 144 -8.70 22.52 -18.79
N LYS A 145 -9.91 23.00 -19.06
CA LYS A 145 -11.11 22.20 -19.34
C LYS A 145 -11.15 21.63 -20.78
N SER A 146 -10.03 21.65 -21.51
CA SER A 146 -9.94 21.04 -22.84
C SER A 146 -8.53 20.56 -23.13
N ASN A 147 -8.45 19.31 -23.60
CA ASN A 147 -7.30 18.59 -24.15
C ASN A 147 -6.12 18.26 -23.22
N VAL A 148 -5.94 16.95 -23.07
CA VAL A 148 -5.10 16.22 -22.12
C VAL A 148 -3.63 16.24 -22.54
N GLY A 149 -2.77 16.50 -21.57
CA GLY A 149 -1.36 16.12 -21.54
C GLY A 149 -0.78 16.37 -20.15
N PRO A 150 -0.20 15.38 -19.45
CA PRO A 150 0.29 15.59 -18.09
C PRO A 150 1.70 16.20 -18.12
N ILE A 151 1.83 17.46 -17.69
CA ILE A 151 3.15 18.01 -17.32
C ILE A 151 3.50 17.45 -15.93
N ARG A 152 3.94 16.19 -15.89
CA ARG A 152 4.64 15.65 -14.71
C ARG A 152 6.02 16.28 -14.72
N SER A 153 6.41 16.95 -13.65
CA SER A 153 7.78 17.46 -13.60
C SER A 153 8.78 16.31 -13.64
N LYS A 154 9.95 16.57 -14.23
CA LYS A 154 11.05 15.61 -14.29
C LYS A 154 11.38 14.95 -12.94
N GLN A 155 11.28 15.70 -11.86
CA GLN A 155 11.71 15.27 -10.53
C GLN A 155 10.68 14.36 -9.83
N PHE A 156 9.39 14.68 -9.96
CA PHE A 156 8.30 13.78 -9.56
C PHE A 156 8.32 12.48 -10.38
N VAL A 157 8.57 12.57 -11.69
CA VAL A 157 8.72 11.37 -12.55
C VAL A 157 9.91 10.53 -12.10
N GLN A 158 11.03 11.15 -11.72
CA GLN A 158 12.20 10.42 -11.22
C GLN A 158 11.93 9.71 -9.89
N LEU A 159 11.26 10.38 -8.94
CA LEU A 159 10.86 9.77 -7.69
C LEU A 159 9.87 8.63 -7.93
N GLN A 160 8.84 8.85 -8.75
CA GLN A 160 7.87 7.84 -9.14
C GLN A 160 8.55 6.64 -9.81
N GLN A 161 9.48 6.87 -10.74
CA GLN A 161 10.20 5.80 -11.42
C GLN A 161 11.08 5.01 -10.45
N LYS A 162 11.75 5.70 -9.51
CA LYS A 162 12.54 5.04 -8.46
C LYS A 162 11.65 4.12 -7.62
N ILE A 163 10.47 4.59 -7.22
CA ILE A 163 9.49 3.80 -6.45
C ILE A 163 8.94 2.64 -7.26
N LEU A 164 8.61 2.86 -8.54
CA LEU A 164 8.09 1.81 -9.42
C LEU A 164 9.14 0.72 -9.69
N ASN A 165 10.42 1.09 -9.70
CA ASN A 165 11.52 0.14 -9.83
C ASN A 165 11.86 -0.57 -8.51
N ASP A 166 11.31 -0.12 -7.38
CA ASP A 166 11.48 -0.79 -6.08
C ASP A 166 10.37 -1.84 -5.93
N THR A 167 10.62 -3.01 -6.49
CA THR A 167 9.71 -4.17 -6.47
C THR A 167 10.27 -5.26 -5.58
N PRO A 168 9.40 -6.08 -4.95
CA PRO A 168 9.86 -7.24 -4.22
C PRO A 168 10.58 -8.19 -5.18
N THR A 169 11.61 -8.86 -4.68
CA THR A 169 12.19 -10.00 -5.40
C THR A 169 11.14 -11.10 -5.60
N ALA A 170 11.33 -11.97 -6.60
CA ALA A 170 10.42 -13.09 -6.83
C ALA A 170 10.22 -13.93 -5.55
N GLN A 171 11.30 -14.21 -4.83
CA GLN A 171 11.25 -15.00 -3.59
C GLN A 171 10.49 -14.28 -2.46
N GLU A 172 10.67 -12.97 -2.29
CA GLU A 172 9.90 -12.20 -1.32
C GLU A 172 8.42 -12.20 -1.68
N LEU A 173 8.10 -11.96 -2.96
CA LEU A 173 6.73 -11.94 -3.43
C LEU A 173 6.04 -13.30 -3.24
N GLU A 174 6.72 -14.40 -3.59
CA GLU A 174 6.23 -15.77 -3.35
C GLU A 174 5.90 -16.01 -1.88
N ARG A 175 6.78 -15.61 -0.96
CA ARG A 175 6.54 -15.75 0.49
C ARG A 175 5.33 -14.94 0.94
N MET A 176 5.20 -13.69 0.50
CA MET A 176 4.06 -12.85 0.85
C MET A 176 2.75 -13.44 0.35
N ILE A 177 2.71 -13.95 -0.90
CA ILE A 177 1.51 -14.60 -1.46
C ILE A 177 1.16 -15.86 -0.69
N GLN A 178 2.14 -16.69 -0.31
CA GLN A 178 1.90 -17.90 0.46
C GLN A 178 1.27 -17.60 1.83
N VAL A 179 1.79 -16.60 2.54
CA VAL A 179 1.24 -16.19 3.85
C VAL A 179 -0.21 -15.70 3.69
N LEU A 180 -0.48 -14.88 2.68
CA LEU A 180 -1.85 -14.39 2.41
C LEU A 180 -2.80 -15.52 2.02
N THR A 181 -2.36 -16.47 1.20
CA THR A 181 -3.14 -17.64 0.80
C THR A 181 -3.52 -18.49 2.02
N GLN A 182 -2.55 -18.75 2.91
CA GLN A 182 -2.79 -19.48 4.16
C GLN A 182 -3.75 -18.73 5.10
N ALA A 183 -3.69 -17.40 5.08
CA ALA A 183 -4.59 -16.54 5.84
C ALA A 183 -5.97 -16.36 5.20
N GLY A 184 -6.26 -16.98 4.05
CA GLY A 184 -7.53 -16.79 3.33
C GLY A 184 -7.73 -15.38 2.79
N VAL A 185 -6.63 -14.63 2.60
CA VAL A 185 -6.65 -13.30 2.00
C VAL A 185 -6.46 -13.43 0.50
N HIS A 186 -7.43 -12.95 -0.25
CA HIS A 186 -7.41 -12.98 -1.70
C HIS A 186 -6.57 -11.81 -2.25
N LEU A 187 -5.84 -12.02 -3.35
CA LEU A 187 -5.00 -10.99 -3.95
C LEU A 187 -5.57 -10.44 -5.25
N ASN A 188 -5.28 -9.18 -5.54
CA ASN A 188 -5.45 -8.67 -6.90
C ASN A 188 -4.35 -9.21 -7.83
N VAL A 189 -4.51 -10.45 -8.31
CA VAL A 189 -3.54 -11.12 -9.19
C VAL A 189 -3.24 -10.35 -10.47
N TYR A 190 -4.20 -9.54 -10.96
CA TYR A 190 -3.99 -8.68 -12.13
C TYR A 190 -2.88 -7.67 -11.91
N GLU A 191 -2.77 -7.08 -10.71
CA GLU A 191 -1.66 -6.18 -10.38
C GLU A 191 -0.31 -6.86 -10.62
N ILE A 192 -0.19 -8.12 -10.17
CA ILE A 192 1.06 -8.88 -10.23
C ILE A 192 1.39 -9.26 -11.68
N TYR A 193 0.41 -9.73 -12.46
CA TYR A 193 0.63 -10.04 -13.88
C TYR A 193 1.13 -8.83 -14.65
N GLU A 194 0.51 -7.66 -14.46
CA GLU A 194 0.96 -6.48 -15.18
C GLU A 194 2.37 -6.01 -14.73
N GLU A 195 2.86 -6.36 -13.53
CA GLU A 195 4.25 -6.08 -13.13
C GLU A 195 5.23 -7.03 -13.80
N ILE A 196 4.83 -8.30 -13.96
CA ILE A 196 5.60 -9.34 -14.66
C ILE A 196 5.71 -8.97 -16.14
N GLU A 197 4.59 -8.64 -16.79
CA GLU A 197 4.56 -8.23 -18.21
C GLU A 197 5.42 -6.98 -18.47
N ALA A 198 5.44 -6.05 -17.52
CA ALA A 198 6.28 -4.87 -17.60
C ALA A 198 7.75 -5.12 -17.24
N GLY A 199 8.13 -6.36 -16.91
CA GLY A 199 9.50 -6.76 -16.58
C GLY A 199 10.04 -6.22 -15.25
N ARG A 200 9.16 -5.74 -14.36
CA ARG A 200 9.55 -5.16 -13.06
C ARG A 200 9.56 -6.20 -11.94
N VAL A 201 8.78 -7.25 -12.07
CA VAL A 201 8.86 -8.44 -11.21
C VAL A 201 9.42 -9.59 -12.02
N LEU A 202 10.43 -10.26 -11.47
CA LEU A 202 10.99 -11.46 -12.09
C LEU A 202 9.98 -12.59 -12.02
N ASN A 203 9.71 -13.20 -13.18
CA ASN A 203 8.83 -14.34 -13.27
C ASN A 203 9.55 -15.60 -12.78
N SER A 204 8.87 -16.44 -12.01
CA SER A 204 9.33 -17.76 -11.61
C SER A 204 8.18 -18.76 -11.81
N ASP A 205 8.50 -20.04 -11.98
CA ASP A 205 7.46 -21.05 -12.13
C ASP A 205 6.63 -21.19 -10.84
N ARG A 206 7.26 -21.03 -9.67
CA ARG A 206 6.56 -21.02 -8.39
C ARG A 206 5.60 -19.85 -8.25
N LEU A 207 5.98 -18.66 -8.72
CA LEU A 207 5.11 -17.49 -8.70
C LEU A 207 3.88 -17.72 -9.59
N LYS A 208 4.03 -18.31 -10.77
CA LYS A 208 2.90 -18.66 -11.65
C LYS A 208 1.93 -19.63 -10.98
N GLU A 209 2.44 -20.68 -10.34
CA GLU A 209 1.61 -21.64 -9.61
C GLU A 209 0.77 -20.94 -8.53
N LEU A 210 1.39 -20.07 -7.74
CA LEU A 210 0.70 -19.33 -6.68
C LEU A 210 -0.38 -18.37 -7.23
N LEU A 211 -0.14 -17.75 -8.38
CA LEU A 211 -1.14 -16.88 -9.00
C LEU A 211 -2.34 -17.68 -9.55
N ILE A 212 -2.10 -18.87 -10.11
CA ILE A 212 -3.17 -19.79 -10.54
C ILE A 212 -3.99 -20.24 -9.32
N GLU A 213 -3.33 -20.61 -8.22
CA GLU A 213 -4.00 -20.99 -6.96
C GLU A 213 -4.91 -19.86 -6.45
N GLN A 214 -4.47 -18.60 -6.52
CA GLN A 214 -5.25 -17.43 -6.12
C GLN A 214 -6.48 -17.20 -7.02
N GLU A 215 -6.32 -17.32 -8.34
CA GLU A 215 -7.45 -17.23 -9.27
C GLU A 215 -8.50 -18.31 -9.03
N ASP A 216 -8.07 -19.55 -8.79
CA ASP A 216 -8.97 -20.66 -8.56
C ASP A 216 -9.69 -20.54 -7.22
N MET A 217 -9.02 -20.00 -6.19
CA MET A 217 -9.65 -19.63 -4.93
C MET A 217 -10.75 -18.59 -5.16
N LEU A 218 -10.49 -17.53 -5.94
CA LEU A 218 -11.50 -16.51 -6.27
C LEU A 218 -12.70 -17.12 -6.98
N LYS A 219 -12.47 -17.97 -7.99
CA LYS A 219 -13.54 -18.63 -8.74
C LYS A 219 -14.42 -19.47 -7.82
N ARG A 220 -13.84 -20.24 -6.90
CA ARG A 220 -14.59 -21.04 -5.91
C ARG A 220 -15.43 -20.15 -5.00
N MET A 221 -14.86 -19.05 -4.49
CA MET A 221 -15.59 -18.09 -3.68
C MET A 221 -16.77 -17.47 -4.43
N MET A 222 -16.57 -17.10 -5.70
CA MET A 222 -17.64 -16.57 -6.56
C MET A 222 -18.71 -17.61 -6.91
N ALA A 223 -18.36 -18.90 -6.94
CA ALA A 223 -19.28 -20.01 -7.16
C ALA A 223 -20.11 -20.37 -5.91
N GLY A 224 -19.79 -19.79 -4.75
CA GLY A 224 -20.41 -20.15 -3.46
C GLY A 224 -19.76 -21.37 -2.78
N ASP A 225 -18.70 -21.93 -3.36
CA ASP A 225 -17.90 -23.04 -2.83
C ASP A 225 -16.80 -22.53 -1.89
N ALA A 226 -17.05 -21.43 -1.17
CA ALA A 226 -16.07 -20.86 -0.26
C ALA A 226 -15.62 -21.97 0.72
N PRO A 227 -14.31 -22.18 0.90
CA PRO A 227 -13.83 -23.16 1.87
C PRO A 227 -14.47 -22.81 3.20
N GLY A 228 -15.24 -23.76 3.74
CA GLY A 228 -16.05 -23.55 4.93
C GLY A 228 -15.22 -22.84 5.98
N ILE A 229 -15.57 -21.57 6.22
CA ILE A 229 -15.37 -21.00 7.54
C ILE A 229 -16.13 -22.00 8.40
N ALA A 230 -15.42 -22.81 9.18
CA ALA A 230 -16.06 -23.72 10.10
C ALA A 230 -17.14 -22.89 10.80
N GLU A 231 -18.41 -23.29 10.63
CA GLU A 231 -19.47 -22.75 11.44
C GLU A 231 -19.04 -23.04 12.87
N GLU A 232 -18.43 -22.05 13.54
CA GLU A 232 -18.39 -22.04 14.99
C GLU A 232 -19.85 -21.86 15.40
N ASP A 233 -20.54 -22.99 15.47
CA ASP A 233 -21.83 -23.16 16.10
C ASP A 233 -21.75 -22.55 17.50
N GLY A 234 -22.27 -21.33 17.64
CA GLY A 234 -22.68 -20.79 18.93
C GLY A 234 -22.09 -19.44 19.32
N PHE A 235 -22.45 -18.36 18.62
CA PHE A 235 -22.36 -17.03 19.25
C PHE A 235 -23.38 -15.98 18.77
N PHE A 236 -24.62 -16.38 18.48
CA PHE A 236 -25.77 -15.46 18.55
C PHE A 236 -26.92 -16.11 19.30
N GLY A 237 -26.72 -16.24 20.62
CA GLY A 237 -27.82 -16.16 21.56
C GLY A 237 -27.82 -14.77 22.18
N LEU A 238 -28.63 -13.85 21.62
CA LEU A 238 -29.42 -12.81 22.29
C LEU A 238 -30.17 -11.97 21.24
#